data_AF-A0A1I7G5G6-F1
#
_entry.id   AF-A0A1I7G5G6-F1
#
_cell.length_a   1.000
_cell.length_b   1.000
_cell.length_c   1.000
_cell.angle_alpha   90.00
_cell.angle_beta   90.00
_cell.angle_gamma   90.00
#
_symmetry.space_group_name_H-M   'P 1'
#
loop_
_entity.id
_entity.type
_entity.pdbx_description
1 polymer ?
#
loop_
_entity_poly.entity_id
_entity_poly.type
_entity_poly.pdbx_seq_one_letter_code
_entity_poly.pdbx_strand_id
1 'polypeptide(L)'
;MTTPTVVLLHGFLGFSRRGPIEQFRGVEKALGRKDIRPLIPEVPGAGTIAERAEILANKLFRGRAPVFALVAHSMGGLDARYLISHLDPDRRVKSLLTVSTPHRGSPLAQWFLEAKGPVPAWIRHIGNPALAELTPAACEAIQIPDRPDVAYSSYASRRPLEELPFWLRPYGKVMPEDNDGMVPVASARWGKFRGTLRADHIELLGWSLALPDRQSARPFNHRQFWIEAANQAIAAAEGKES
;
A
#
# COMPACT_ATOMS: atom_id res chain seq x y z
N MET A 1 10.87 11.28 -24.39
CA MET A 1 10.44 11.06 -23.00
C MET A 1 10.40 9.56 -22.80
N THR A 2 11.04 9.06 -21.75
CA THR A 2 11.07 7.63 -21.45
C THR A 2 9.82 7.27 -20.67
N THR A 3 9.01 6.33 -21.16
CA THR A 3 7.83 5.90 -20.42
C THR A 3 8.26 5.27 -19.08
N PRO A 4 7.79 5.77 -17.92
CA PRO A 4 8.15 5.22 -16.61
C PRO A 4 7.76 3.75 -16.48
N THR A 5 8.64 2.95 -15.89
CA THR A 5 8.32 1.57 -15.51
C THR A 5 7.43 1.59 -14.27
N VAL A 6 6.20 1.07 -14.39
CA VAL A 6 5.28 0.96 -13.25
C VAL A 6 5.72 -0.16 -12.32
N VAL A 7 5.67 0.10 -11.02
CA VAL A 7 5.93 -0.90 -9.98
C VAL A 7 4.76 -0.95 -9.00
N LEU A 8 4.20 -2.15 -8.77
CA LEU A 8 3.15 -2.38 -7.77
C LEU A 8 3.77 -2.97 -6.50
N LEU A 9 3.54 -2.33 -5.36
CA LEU A 9 4.14 -2.69 -4.08
C LEU A 9 3.08 -3.15 -3.09
N HIS A 10 3.30 -4.35 -2.53
CA HIS A 10 2.40 -4.93 -1.54
C HIS A 10 2.73 -4.50 -0.11
N GLY A 11 1.76 -4.61 0.79
CA GLY A 11 1.92 -4.30 2.20
C GLY A 11 2.38 -5.46 3.09
N PHE A 12 2.07 -5.28 4.37
CA PHE A 12 2.29 -6.19 5.48
C PHE A 12 1.60 -7.55 5.25
N LEU A 13 2.33 -8.63 5.50
CA LEU A 13 1.96 -10.02 5.18
C LEU A 13 1.58 -10.27 3.70
N GLY A 14 1.88 -9.31 2.83
CA GLY A 14 1.65 -9.40 1.40
C GLY A 14 2.61 -10.38 0.70
N PHE A 15 2.27 -10.70 -0.55
CA PHE A 15 2.99 -11.57 -1.45
C PHE A 15 2.65 -11.22 -2.90
N SER A 16 3.52 -11.54 -3.85
CA SER A 16 3.21 -11.34 -5.27
C SER A 16 2.16 -12.38 -5.74
N ARG A 17 2.53 -13.65 -5.68
CA ARG A 17 1.71 -14.78 -6.11
C ARG A 17 2.09 -16.05 -5.35
N ARG A 18 1.08 -16.78 -4.87
CA ARG A 18 1.21 -18.12 -4.26
C ARG A 18 0.32 -19.09 -5.03
N GLY A 19 0.93 -19.82 -5.98
CA GLY A 19 0.18 -20.70 -6.89
C GLY A 19 -0.87 -19.92 -7.70
N PRO A 20 -2.18 -20.25 -7.60
CA PRO A 20 -3.24 -19.51 -8.29
C PRO A 20 -3.66 -18.22 -7.58
N ILE A 21 -3.14 -17.93 -6.38
CA ILE A 21 -3.55 -16.78 -5.57
C ILE A 21 -2.62 -15.60 -5.84
N GLU A 22 -3.19 -14.50 -6.36
CA GLU A 22 -2.50 -13.23 -6.58
C GLU A 22 -2.97 -12.22 -5.54
N GLN A 23 -2.05 -11.52 -4.85
CA GLN A 23 -2.49 -10.48 -3.93
C GLN A 23 -3.24 -9.38 -4.68
N PHE A 24 -2.67 -8.85 -5.76
CA PHE A 24 -3.36 -7.92 -6.66
C PHE A 24 -4.22 -8.67 -7.68
N ARG A 25 -5.33 -9.25 -7.22
CA ARG A 25 -6.12 -10.25 -7.97
C ARG A 25 -6.55 -9.75 -9.36
N GLY A 26 -5.92 -10.26 -10.41
CA GLY A 26 -6.24 -9.90 -11.80
C GLY A 26 -5.91 -8.46 -12.19
N VAL A 27 -5.14 -7.73 -11.37
CA VAL A 27 -4.70 -6.36 -11.66
C VAL A 27 -3.63 -6.35 -12.74
N GLU A 28 -2.64 -7.25 -12.67
CA GLU A 28 -1.60 -7.38 -13.70
C GLU A 28 -2.21 -7.63 -15.08
N LYS A 29 -3.18 -8.57 -15.16
CA LYS A 29 -3.93 -8.83 -16.40
C LYS A 29 -4.74 -7.61 -16.87
N ALA A 30 -5.30 -6.83 -15.94
CA ALA A 30 -6.09 -5.65 -16.28
C ALA A 30 -5.21 -4.52 -16.83
N LEU A 31 -4.05 -4.28 -16.22
CA LEU A 31 -3.01 -3.37 -16.71
C LEU A 31 -2.45 -3.83 -18.05
N GLY A 32 -2.26 -5.14 -18.23
CA GLY A 32 -1.77 -5.72 -19.47
C GLY A 32 -2.66 -5.45 -20.69
N ARG A 33 -3.99 -5.35 -20.46
CA ARG A 33 -4.98 -4.95 -21.49
C ARG A 33 -4.94 -3.45 -21.83
N LYS A 34 -4.17 -2.67 -21.08
CA LYS A 34 -3.90 -1.25 -21.30
C LYS A 34 -2.43 -1.01 -21.69
N ASP A 35 -1.74 -2.07 -22.11
CA ASP A 35 -0.33 -2.06 -22.49
C ASP A 35 0.65 -1.62 -21.39
N ILE A 36 0.20 -1.66 -20.13
CA ILE A 36 1.05 -1.45 -18.96
C ILE A 36 1.51 -2.81 -18.45
N ARG A 37 2.82 -3.03 -18.37
CA ARG A 37 3.45 -4.23 -17.81
C ARG A 37 4.14 -3.86 -16.49
N PRO A 38 3.46 -3.98 -15.33
CA PRO A 38 4.05 -3.58 -14.06
C PRO A 38 5.12 -4.59 -13.59
N LEU A 39 6.12 -4.09 -12.89
CA LEU A 39 6.95 -4.92 -12.00
C LEU A 39 6.19 -5.13 -10.68
N ILE A 40 6.16 -6.36 -10.17
CA ILE A 40 5.52 -6.70 -8.89
C ILE A 40 6.55 -7.41 -8.00
N PRO A 41 7.55 -6.69 -7.47
CA PRO A 41 8.62 -7.28 -6.69
C PRO A 41 8.09 -7.84 -5.36
N GLU A 42 8.53 -9.04 -5.02
CA GLU A 42 8.25 -9.65 -3.73
C GLU A 42 9.28 -9.24 -2.68
N VAL A 43 8.82 -8.84 -1.50
CA VAL A 43 9.64 -8.49 -0.33
C VAL A 43 9.15 -9.28 0.90
N PRO A 44 9.96 -9.42 1.97
CA PRO A 44 9.56 -10.19 3.16
C PRO A 44 8.27 -9.66 3.78
N GLY A 45 7.28 -10.52 3.97
CA GLY A 45 5.94 -10.13 4.43
C GLY A 45 5.91 -9.43 5.80
N ALA A 46 6.86 -9.75 6.68
CA ALA A 46 6.94 -9.21 8.05
C ALA A 46 8.31 -8.58 8.38
N GLY A 47 9.18 -8.37 7.39
CA GLY A 47 10.46 -7.67 7.59
C GLY A 47 10.24 -6.19 7.88
N THR A 48 11.26 -5.52 8.42
CA THR A 48 11.20 -4.07 8.71
C THR A 48 11.01 -3.26 7.42
N ILE A 49 10.54 -2.01 7.54
CA ILE A 49 10.42 -1.04 6.45
C ILE A 49 11.78 -0.90 5.74
N ALA A 50 12.88 -0.81 6.51
CA ALA A 50 14.23 -0.73 5.98
C ALA A 50 14.62 -2.00 5.20
N GLU A 51 14.49 -3.19 5.80
CA GLU A 51 14.82 -4.47 5.15
C GLU A 51 14.01 -4.68 3.86
N ARG A 52 12.71 -4.40 3.90
CA ARG A 52 11.82 -4.50 2.74
C ARG A 52 12.24 -3.52 1.66
N ALA A 53 12.58 -2.28 2.01
CA ALA A 53 13.06 -1.26 1.08
C ALA A 53 14.43 -1.62 0.45
N GLU A 54 15.35 -2.21 1.21
CA GLU A 54 16.66 -2.69 0.71
C GLU A 54 16.50 -3.82 -0.31
N ILE A 55 15.61 -4.78 -0.03
CA ILE A 55 15.30 -5.86 -0.98
C ILE A 55 14.61 -5.29 -2.22
N LEU A 56 13.71 -4.32 -2.04
CA LEU A 56 13.05 -3.64 -3.14
C LEU A 56 14.05 -2.89 -4.03
N ALA A 57 14.97 -2.12 -3.45
CA ALA A 57 16.01 -1.38 -4.16
C ALA A 57 16.91 -2.32 -4.96
N ASN A 58 17.33 -3.44 -4.35
CA ASN A 58 18.09 -4.48 -5.02
C ASN A 58 17.37 -5.06 -6.25
N LYS A 59 16.04 -5.21 -6.19
CA LYS A 59 15.25 -5.74 -7.32
C LYS A 59 15.04 -4.71 -8.42
N LEU A 60 14.80 -3.45 -8.07
CA LEU A 60 14.50 -2.40 -9.04
C LEU A 60 15.75 -1.86 -9.73
N PHE A 61 16.79 -1.51 -8.96
CA PHE A 61 17.92 -0.73 -9.48
C PHE A 61 19.01 -1.56 -10.16
N ARG A 62 18.98 -2.89 -10.02
CA ARG A 62 19.78 -3.80 -10.87
C ARG A 62 19.31 -3.82 -12.33
N GLY A 63 18.05 -3.44 -12.58
CA GLY A 63 17.49 -3.37 -13.93
C GLY A 63 17.93 -2.12 -14.69
N ARG A 64 17.72 -2.12 -16.01
CA ARG A 64 18.05 -0.99 -16.91
C ARG A 64 16.92 0.06 -17.05
N ALA A 65 15.81 -0.11 -16.34
CA ALA A 65 14.62 0.76 -16.45
C ALA A 65 14.93 2.21 -15.99
N PRO A 66 15.03 3.21 -16.89
CA PRO A 66 15.62 4.50 -16.55
C PRO A 66 14.84 5.25 -15.46
N VAL A 67 13.50 5.15 -15.48
CA VAL A 67 12.60 5.84 -14.56
C VAL A 67 11.51 4.92 -14.05
N PHE A 68 11.10 5.11 -12.80
CA PHE A 68 10.06 4.34 -12.12
C PHE A 68 8.89 5.22 -11.66
N ALA A 69 7.68 4.67 -11.81
CA ALA A 69 6.45 5.17 -11.21
C ALA A 69 5.91 4.13 -10.23
N LEU A 70 5.91 4.45 -8.93
CA LEU A 70 5.53 3.49 -7.89
C LEU A 70 4.05 3.65 -7.51
N VAL A 71 3.34 2.53 -7.41
CA VAL A 71 1.98 2.46 -6.84
C VAL A 71 1.98 1.45 -5.72
N ALA A 72 1.67 1.89 -4.51
CA ALA A 72 1.92 1.11 -3.30
C ALA A 72 0.67 0.97 -2.44
N HIS A 73 0.36 -0.26 -2.02
CA HIS A 73 -0.72 -0.55 -1.08
C HIS A 73 -0.17 -0.71 0.33
N SER A 74 -0.87 -0.15 1.32
CA SER A 74 -0.61 -0.40 2.74
C SER A 74 0.86 -0.12 3.11
N MET A 75 1.52 -1.01 3.86
CA MET A 75 2.93 -0.89 4.24
C MET A 75 3.89 -0.68 3.06
N GLY A 76 3.55 -1.12 1.85
CA GLY A 76 4.39 -0.94 0.66
C GLY A 76 4.68 0.53 0.36
N GLY A 77 3.80 1.46 0.80
CA GLY A 77 4.04 2.89 0.66
C GLY A 77 5.10 3.43 1.62
N LEU A 78 5.28 2.81 2.79
CA LEU A 78 6.37 3.12 3.71
C LEU A 78 7.70 2.59 3.15
N ASP A 79 7.71 1.36 2.63
CA ASP A 79 8.88 0.79 1.94
C ASP A 79 9.32 1.68 0.79
N ALA A 80 8.36 2.15 -0.03
CA ALA A 80 8.63 3.02 -1.15
C ALA A 80 9.21 4.37 -0.72
N ARG A 81 8.65 4.99 0.31
CA ARG A 81 9.19 6.24 0.87
C ARG A 81 10.62 6.03 1.36
N TYR A 82 10.87 4.97 2.13
CA TYR A 82 12.21 4.68 2.64
C TYR A 82 13.22 4.48 1.50
N LEU A 83 12.84 3.71 0.48
CA LEU A 83 13.65 3.49 -0.72
C LEU A 83 13.96 4.81 -1.43
N ILE A 84 12.97 5.67 -1.63
CA ILE A 84 13.16 6.96 -2.30
C ILE A 84 14.13 7.85 -1.51
N SER A 85 13.95 7.94 -0.20
CA SER A 85 14.71 8.83 0.67
C SER A 85 16.15 8.38 0.87
N HIS A 86 16.39 7.07 0.93
CA HIS A 86 17.68 6.53 1.38
C HIS A 86 18.40 5.65 0.36
N LEU A 87 17.69 5.07 -0.62
CA LEU A 87 18.22 3.99 -1.46
C LEU A 87 18.11 4.24 -2.97
N ASP A 88 17.66 5.42 -3.41
CA ASP A 88 17.57 5.82 -4.83
C ASP A 88 18.58 6.94 -5.19
N PRO A 89 19.90 6.66 -5.18
CA PRO A 89 20.92 7.68 -5.42
C PRO A 89 20.85 8.29 -6.83
N ASP A 90 20.45 7.47 -7.82
CA ASP A 90 20.32 7.87 -9.22
C ASP A 90 19.04 8.65 -9.52
N ARG A 91 18.17 8.83 -8.51
CA ARG A 91 16.93 9.60 -8.62
C ARG A 91 15.98 9.06 -9.70
N ARG A 92 15.90 7.74 -9.82
CA ARG A 92 15.14 7.06 -10.88
C ARG A 92 13.66 6.97 -10.55
N VAL A 93 13.26 7.09 -9.27
CA VAL A 93 11.85 7.16 -8.92
C VAL A 93 11.35 8.60 -9.11
N LYS A 94 10.28 8.78 -9.88
CA LYS A 94 9.71 10.12 -10.18
C LYS A 94 8.31 10.33 -9.63
N SER A 95 7.60 9.26 -9.30
CA SER A 95 6.32 9.34 -8.61
C SER A 95 6.09 8.21 -7.63
N LEU A 96 5.34 8.51 -6.57
CA LEU A 96 4.79 7.55 -5.63
C LEU A 96 3.31 7.86 -5.39
N LEU A 97 2.45 6.91 -5.73
CA LEU A 97 1.04 6.91 -5.39
C LEU A 97 0.77 5.85 -4.32
N THR A 98 0.39 6.26 -3.11
CA THR A 98 0.05 5.35 -2.03
C THR A 98 -1.46 5.12 -1.92
N VAL A 99 -1.86 3.91 -1.52
CA VAL A 99 -3.25 3.50 -1.35
C VAL A 99 -3.39 2.86 0.03
N SER A 100 -4.09 3.55 0.93
CA SER A 100 -4.29 3.12 2.32
C SER A 100 -2.99 2.79 3.07
N THR A 101 -1.92 3.53 2.80
CA THR A 101 -0.65 3.40 3.51
C THR A 101 -0.72 4.04 4.90
N PRO A 102 -0.34 3.37 5.99
CA PRO A 102 -0.34 3.98 7.32
C PRO A 102 0.86 4.92 7.49
N HIS A 103 0.85 6.10 6.84
CA HIS A 103 1.99 7.04 6.87
C HIS A 103 2.33 7.55 8.28
N ARG A 104 1.35 7.51 9.18
CA ARG A 104 1.47 7.89 10.60
C ARG A 104 1.15 6.69 11.51
N GLY A 105 1.36 5.48 11.02
CA GLY A 105 1.02 4.24 11.71
C GLY A 105 -0.48 3.97 11.78
N SER A 106 -0.84 2.86 12.42
CA SER A 106 -2.22 2.48 12.71
C SER A 106 -2.37 2.14 14.19
N PRO A 107 -3.35 2.73 14.91
CA PRO A 107 -3.66 2.31 16.28
C PRO A 107 -3.94 0.81 16.41
N LEU A 108 -4.42 0.17 15.33
CA LEU A 108 -4.63 -1.27 15.28
C LEU A 108 -3.33 -2.06 15.47
N ALA A 109 -2.19 -1.57 14.97
CA ALA A 109 -0.91 -2.22 15.19
C ALA A 109 -0.54 -2.24 16.67
N GLN A 110 -0.71 -1.11 17.37
CA GLN A 110 -0.51 -1.02 18.82
C GLN A 110 -1.44 -1.99 19.56
N TRP A 111 -2.72 -2.01 19.17
CA TRP A 111 -3.68 -2.93 19.76
C TRP A 111 -3.28 -4.39 19.59
N PHE A 112 -2.80 -4.80 18.41
CA PHE A 112 -2.29 -6.17 18.22
C PHE A 112 -1.06 -6.49 19.08
N LEU A 113 -0.22 -5.50 19.38
CA LEU A 113 0.95 -5.69 20.26
C LEU A 113 0.54 -5.90 21.72
N GLU A 114 -0.50 -5.21 22.18
CA GLU A 114 -0.92 -5.20 23.59
C GLU A 114 -2.02 -6.22 23.93
N ALA A 115 -2.90 -6.52 22.96
CA ALA A 115 -4.09 -7.31 23.21
C ALA A 115 -3.75 -8.75 23.63
N LYS A 116 -4.48 -9.25 24.62
CA LYS A 116 -4.40 -10.66 25.04
C LYS A 116 -5.29 -11.53 24.15
N GLY A 117 -4.95 -12.82 24.07
CA GLY A 117 -5.73 -13.82 23.34
C GLY A 117 -4.97 -14.46 22.19
N PRO A 118 -5.50 -15.56 21.64
CA PRO A 118 -4.80 -16.40 20.67
C PRO A 118 -4.59 -15.68 19.34
N VAL A 119 -5.59 -14.94 18.84
CA VAL A 119 -5.50 -14.24 17.55
C VAL A 119 -4.45 -13.12 17.60
N PRO A 120 -4.47 -12.17 18.56
CA PRO A 120 -3.39 -11.19 18.67
C PRO A 120 -2.01 -11.81 18.89
N ALA A 121 -1.89 -12.87 19.72
CA ALA A 121 -0.63 -13.56 19.94
C ALA A 121 -0.07 -14.16 18.65
N TRP A 122 -0.92 -14.79 17.84
CA TRP A 122 -0.53 -15.32 16.54
C TRP A 122 -0.11 -14.22 15.58
N ILE A 123 -0.86 -13.12 15.48
CA ILE A 123 -0.51 -11.97 14.64
C ILE A 123 0.84 -11.36 15.05
N ARG A 124 1.11 -11.21 16.35
CA ARG A 124 2.43 -10.76 16.83
C ARG A 124 3.54 -11.72 16.42
N HIS A 125 3.30 -13.02 16.52
CA HIS A 125 4.30 -14.03 16.20
C HIS A 125 4.69 -14.01 14.72
N ILE A 126 3.71 -13.92 13.82
CA ILE A 126 3.98 -13.92 12.37
C ILE A 126 4.28 -12.54 11.80
N GLY A 127 3.93 -11.48 12.53
CA GLY A 127 3.92 -10.11 12.06
C GLY A 127 5.12 -9.28 12.50
N ASN A 128 5.84 -9.69 13.52
CA ASN A 128 7.04 -8.97 13.93
C ASN A 128 8.24 -9.31 13.02
N PRO A 129 9.16 -8.36 12.79
CA PRO A 129 9.21 -7.01 13.38
C PRO A 129 8.28 -5.95 12.72
N ALA A 130 7.79 -6.17 11.50
CA ALA A 130 6.99 -5.17 10.77
C ALA A 130 5.82 -4.58 11.56
N LEU A 131 5.08 -5.41 12.31
CA LEU A 131 3.94 -4.97 13.10
C LEU A 131 4.31 -3.87 14.10
N ALA A 132 5.49 -3.94 14.71
CA ALA A 132 5.98 -2.93 15.65
C ALA A 132 6.23 -1.57 14.97
N GLU A 133 6.73 -1.59 13.73
CA GLU A 133 7.01 -0.37 12.95
C GLU A 133 5.75 0.30 12.39
N LEU A 134 4.64 -0.44 12.35
CA LEU A 134 3.33 0.09 11.93
C LEU A 134 2.58 0.82 13.05
N THR A 135 3.13 0.89 14.26
CA THR A 135 2.56 1.68 15.36
C THR A 135 2.70 3.19 15.07
N PRO A 136 1.79 4.05 15.58
CA PRO A 136 1.93 5.50 15.42
C PRO A 136 3.26 6.03 15.97
N ALA A 137 3.68 5.55 17.14
CA ALA A 137 4.93 5.95 17.77
C ALA A 137 6.16 5.57 16.94
N ALA A 138 6.21 4.36 16.39
CA ALA A 138 7.33 3.96 15.54
C ALA A 138 7.37 4.73 14.21
N CYS A 139 6.23 4.92 13.56
CA CYS A 139 6.14 5.71 12.33
C CYS A 139 6.55 7.17 12.55
N GLU A 140 6.18 7.76 13.69
CA GLU A 140 6.61 9.10 14.09
C GLU A 140 8.13 9.16 14.34
N ALA A 141 8.72 8.13 14.94
CA ALA A 141 10.14 8.08 15.24
C ALA A 141 11.04 7.86 14.01
N ILE A 142 10.59 7.05 13.04
CA ILE A 142 11.40 6.72 11.84
C ILE A 142 11.60 7.93 10.93
N GLN A 143 10.65 8.87 10.86
CA GLN A 143 10.67 10.10 10.04
C GLN A 143 11.34 9.94 8.67
N ILE A 144 10.56 9.51 7.66
CA ILE A 144 11.05 9.35 6.29
C ILE A 144 10.80 10.64 5.48
N PRO A 145 11.81 11.48 5.16
CA PRO A 145 11.58 12.76 4.49
C PRO A 145 11.20 12.58 3.02
N ASP A 146 10.30 13.40 2.51
CA ASP A 146 9.96 13.42 1.09
C ASP A 146 11.07 14.09 0.27
N ARG A 147 11.28 13.61 -0.96
CA ARG A 147 12.23 14.20 -1.90
C ARG A 147 11.54 15.14 -2.90
N PRO A 148 12.07 16.35 -3.14
CA PRO A 148 11.40 17.36 -3.98
C PRO A 148 11.29 16.96 -5.46
N ASP A 149 12.17 16.08 -5.93
CA ASP A 149 12.19 15.56 -7.30
C ASP A 149 11.17 14.42 -7.54
N VAL A 150 10.38 14.07 -6.54
CA VAL A 150 9.35 13.02 -6.63
C VAL A 150 7.95 13.60 -6.44
N ALA A 151 7.01 13.18 -7.28
CA ALA A 151 5.59 13.51 -7.11
C ALA A 151 4.91 12.50 -6.16
N TYR A 152 4.52 12.96 -4.97
CA TYR A 152 3.79 12.14 -3.99
C TYR A 152 2.29 12.41 -4.06
N SER A 153 1.50 11.33 -4.09
CA SER A 153 0.05 11.41 -3.96
C SER A 153 -0.52 10.21 -3.22
N SER A 154 -1.73 10.34 -2.68
CA SER A 154 -2.35 9.28 -1.88
C SER A 154 -3.85 9.17 -2.08
N TYR A 155 -4.35 7.95 -1.97
CA TYR A 155 -5.75 7.65 -1.67
C TYR A 155 -5.84 7.05 -0.27
N ALA A 156 -6.87 7.46 0.45
CA ALA A 156 -7.36 6.70 1.60
C ALA A 156 -8.52 5.82 1.14
N SER A 157 -8.89 4.82 1.95
CA SER A 157 -10.17 4.15 1.82
C SER A 157 -10.90 4.13 3.15
N ARG A 158 -12.22 3.95 3.09
CA ARG A 158 -13.06 3.74 4.27
C ARG A 158 -14.29 2.91 3.94
N ARG A 159 -14.82 2.26 4.97
CA ARG A 159 -16.21 1.81 5.00
C ARG A 159 -16.83 2.07 6.37
N PRO A 160 -18.13 2.40 6.44
CA PRO A 160 -18.86 2.35 7.70
C PRO A 160 -18.68 1.00 8.40
N LEU A 161 -18.66 0.98 9.73
CA LEU A 161 -18.41 -0.23 10.51
C LEU A 161 -19.42 -1.35 10.18
N GLU A 162 -20.67 -0.98 9.95
CA GLU A 162 -21.74 -1.88 9.52
C GLU A 162 -21.52 -2.47 8.12
N GLU A 163 -20.72 -1.83 7.27
CA GLU A 163 -20.35 -2.35 5.94
C GLU A 163 -19.07 -3.18 5.96
N LEU A 164 -18.24 -3.10 7.00
CA LEU A 164 -17.07 -3.95 7.11
C LEU A 164 -17.50 -5.43 7.19
N PRO A 165 -16.75 -6.37 6.58
CA PRO A 165 -16.96 -7.80 6.79
C PRO A 165 -16.92 -8.15 8.29
N PHE A 166 -17.70 -9.13 8.72
CA PHE A 166 -17.87 -9.46 10.16
C PHE A 166 -16.55 -9.68 10.91
N TRP A 167 -15.53 -10.21 10.23
CA TRP A 167 -14.21 -10.51 10.78
C TRP A 167 -13.29 -9.28 10.84
N LEU A 168 -13.54 -8.25 10.01
CA LEU A 168 -12.78 -7.00 9.98
C LEU A 168 -13.40 -5.93 10.89
N ARG A 169 -14.71 -6.05 11.19
CA ARG A 169 -15.44 -5.17 12.12
C ARG A 169 -14.78 -4.98 13.49
N PRO A 170 -14.27 -6.03 14.19
CA PRO A 170 -13.63 -5.84 15.49
C PRO A 170 -12.40 -4.93 15.40
N TYR A 171 -11.64 -5.01 14.31
CA TYR A 171 -10.46 -4.20 14.09
C TYR A 171 -10.81 -2.77 13.70
N GLY A 172 -11.84 -2.58 12.87
CA GLY A 172 -12.38 -1.25 12.57
C GLY A 172 -12.83 -0.49 13.82
N LYS A 173 -13.38 -1.18 14.83
CA LYS A 173 -13.81 -0.59 16.12
C LYS A 173 -12.66 -0.10 17.00
N VAL A 174 -11.44 -0.60 16.79
CA VAL A 174 -10.25 -0.14 17.53
C VAL A 174 -9.90 1.31 17.16
N MET A 175 -10.26 1.72 15.94
CA MET A 175 -9.99 3.05 15.42
C MET A 175 -11.30 3.87 15.44
N PRO A 176 -11.39 4.94 16.24
CA PRO A 176 -12.63 5.71 16.36
C PRO A 176 -12.91 6.58 15.13
N GLU A 177 -11.88 6.98 14.38
CA GLU A 177 -12.03 7.71 13.13
C GLU A 177 -12.40 6.82 11.93
N ASP A 178 -12.82 7.46 10.83
CA ASP A 178 -13.04 6.82 9.53
C ASP A 178 -11.81 5.98 9.13
N ASN A 179 -12.04 4.70 8.86
CA ASN A 179 -11.00 3.73 8.52
C ASN A 179 -11.50 2.67 7.54
N ASP A 180 -10.57 1.93 6.96
CA ASP A 180 -10.85 0.83 6.03
C ASP A 180 -10.83 -0.56 6.70
N GLY A 181 -10.92 -0.59 8.03
CA GLY A 181 -10.77 -1.78 8.85
C GLY A 181 -9.34 -2.09 9.28
N MET A 182 -8.33 -1.42 8.72
CA MET A 182 -6.93 -1.58 9.13
C MET A 182 -6.17 -0.27 9.33
N VAL A 183 -6.46 0.75 8.53
CA VAL A 183 -5.74 2.02 8.50
C VAL A 183 -6.72 3.19 8.59
N PRO A 184 -6.48 4.17 9.49
CA PRO A 184 -7.24 5.40 9.52
C PRO A 184 -7.08 6.25 8.26
N VAL A 185 -8.14 6.91 7.81
CA VAL A 185 -8.10 7.86 6.68
C VAL A 185 -7.08 8.97 6.93
N ALA A 186 -6.97 9.47 8.16
CA ALA A 186 -6.00 10.50 8.53
C ALA A 186 -4.55 10.02 8.39
N SER A 187 -4.27 8.76 8.70
CA SER A 187 -2.95 8.15 8.51
C SER A 187 -2.62 7.93 7.03
N ALA A 188 -3.62 7.59 6.22
CA ALA A 188 -3.47 7.38 4.78
C ALA A 188 -3.21 8.65 3.95
N ARG A 189 -3.54 9.83 4.49
CA ARG A 189 -3.33 11.13 3.81
C ARG A 189 -1.86 11.51 3.74
N TRP A 190 -1.32 11.59 2.52
CA TRP A 190 0.06 12.02 2.24
C TRP A 190 0.22 12.72 0.88
N GLY A 191 1.16 13.67 0.78
CA GLY A 191 1.40 14.44 -0.45
C GLY A 191 0.12 15.06 -1.01
N LYS A 192 -0.07 15.00 -2.34
CA LYS A 192 -1.32 15.38 -2.98
C LYS A 192 -2.41 14.34 -2.69
N PHE A 193 -3.28 14.62 -1.73
CA PHE A 193 -4.41 13.75 -1.41
C PHE A 193 -5.45 13.76 -2.53
N ARG A 194 -5.75 12.58 -3.08
CA ARG A 194 -6.63 12.40 -4.26
C ARG A 194 -8.07 12.05 -3.89
N GLY A 195 -8.32 11.59 -2.66
CA GLY A 195 -9.66 11.32 -2.16
C GLY A 195 -9.73 10.08 -1.27
N THR A 196 -10.95 9.80 -0.80
CA THR A 196 -11.26 8.63 0.01
C THR A 196 -12.16 7.67 -0.76
N LEU A 197 -11.69 6.45 -0.98
CA LEU A 197 -12.40 5.38 -1.68
C LEU A 197 -13.39 4.69 -0.72
N ARG A 198 -14.58 4.32 -1.19
CA ARG A 198 -15.51 3.46 -0.44
C ARG A 198 -15.13 1.99 -0.62
N ALA A 199 -14.10 1.56 0.08
CA ALA A 199 -13.56 0.20 0.06
C ALA A 199 -12.96 -0.13 1.42
N ASP A 200 -13.07 -1.39 1.83
CA ASP A 200 -12.25 -1.89 2.93
C ASP A 200 -10.82 -2.23 2.46
N HIS A 201 -9.90 -2.42 3.40
CA HIS A 201 -8.47 -2.58 3.11
C HIS A 201 -8.15 -3.74 2.16
N ILE A 202 -9.03 -4.76 2.13
CA ILE A 202 -8.85 -6.03 1.43
C ILE A 202 -9.54 -6.01 0.06
N GLU A 203 -10.67 -5.31 -0.04
CA GLU A 203 -11.34 -5.03 -1.32
C GLU A 203 -10.46 -4.30 -2.31
N LEU A 204 -9.55 -3.44 -1.83
CA LEU A 204 -8.53 -2.80 -2.67
C LEU A 204 -7.68 -3.82 -3.45
N LEU A 205 -7.53 -5.04 -2.94
CA LEU A 205 -6.74 -6.11 -3.54
C LEU A 205 -7.59 -7.07 -4.39
N GLY A 206 -8.91 -6.87 -4.46
CA GLY A 206 -9.84 -7.72 -5.19
C GLY A 206 -10.35 -8.93 -4.41
N TRP A 207 -10.15 -8.91 -3.09
CA TRP A 207 -10.61 -9.93 -2.17
C TRP A 207 -11.76 -9.37 -1.36
N SER A 208 -12.83 -10.15 -1.20
CA SER A 208 -13.95 -9.78 -0.34
C SER A 208 -14.58 -11.04 0.21
N LEU A 209 -14.82 -11.05 1.52
CA LEU A 209 -15.56 -12.10 2.23
C LEU A 209 -16.96 -11.62 2.63
N ALA A 210 -17.41 -10.49 2.07
CA ALA A 210 -18.75 -9.97 2.27
C ALA A 210 -19.63 -10.21 1.05
N LEU A 211 -20.94 -10.29 1.27
CA LEU A 211 -21.91 -10.45 0.19
C LEU A 211 -21.90 -9.23 -0.74
N PRO A 212 -22.08 -9.42 -2.07
CA PRO A 212 -22.26 -8.31 -3.00
C PRO A 212 -23.45 -7.45 -2.60
N ASP A 213 -23.28 -6.13 -2.68
CA ASP A 213 -24.34 -5.18 -2.40
C ASP A 213 -24.17 -3.96 -3.30
N ARG A 214 -25.19 -3.70 -4.13
CA ARG A 214 -25.18 -2.57 -5.06
C ARG A 214 -25.28 -1.22 -4.36
N GLN A 215 -25.95 -1.14 -3.21
CA GLN A 215 -26.12 0.13 -2.49
C GLN A 215 -24.79 0.62 -1.89
N SER A 216 -23.97 -0.30 -1.39
CA SER A 216 -22.62 -0.02 -0.90
C SER A 216 -21.51 -0.14 -1.95
N ALA A 217 -21.88 -0.29 -3.23
CA ALA A 217 -20.96 -0.49 -4.36
C ALA A 217 -19.94 -1.62 -4.11
N ARG A 218 -20.40 -2.76 -3.60
CA ARG A 218 -19.62 -3.96 -3.30
C ARG A 218 -19.86 -5.07 -4.34
N PRO A 219 -18.80 -5.71 -4.89
CA PRO A 219 -17.39 -5.46 -4.62
C PRO A 219 -16.90 -4.15 -5.24
N PHE A 220 -15.95 -3.50 -4.55
CA PHE A 220 -15.20 -2.38 -5.11
C PHE A 220 -14.56 -2.77 -6.44
N ASN A 221 -14.62 -1.90 -7.46
CA ASN A 221 -14.00 -2.16 -8.76
C ASN A 221 -12.49 -1.91 -8.72
N HIS A 222 -11.77 -2.78 -8.00
CA HIS A 222 -10.34 -2.64 -7.75
C HIS A 222 -9.52 -2.63 -9.03
N ARG A 223 -9.87 -3.44 -10.04
CA ARG A 223 -9.15 -3.49 -11.33
C ARG A 223 -9.17 -2.14 -12.04
N GLN A 224 -10.34 -1.52 -12.14
CA GLN A 224 -10.46 -0.20 -12.76
C GLN A 224 -9.68 0.84 -11.96
N PHE A 225 -9.77 0.78 -10.63
CA PHE A 225 -9.01 1.67 -9.75
C PHE A 225 -7.50 1.54 -9.93
N TRP A 226 -6.94 0.32 -9.98
CA TRP A 226 -5.50 0.13 -10.15
C TRP A 226 -4.99 0.53 -11.54
N ILE A 227 -5.83 0.40 -12.59
CA ILE A 227 -5.52 0.99 -13.90
C ILE A 227 -5.39 2.51 -13.79
N GLU A 228 -6.37 3.15 -13.15
CA GLU A 228 -6.38 4.60 -12.95
C GLU A 228 -5.18 5.06 -12.11
N ALA A 229 -4.88 4.37 -11.01
CA ALA A 229 -3.74 4.67 -10.15
C ALA A 229 -2.41 4.54 -10.90
N ALA A 230 -2.23 3.51 -11.73
CA ALA A 230 -1.04 3.34 -12.54
C ALA A 230 -0.88 4.49 -13.56
N ASN A 231 -1.94 4.85 -14.28
CA ASN A 231 -1.92 5.98 -15.21
C ASN A 231 -1.59 7.31 -14.51
N GLN A 232 -2.18 7.54 -13.32
CA GLN A 232 -1.91 8.74 -12.52
C GLN A 232 -0.45 8.78 -12.03
N ALA A 233 0.13 7.64 -11.68
CA ALA A 233 1.54 7.56 -11.30
C ALA A 233 2.47 7.79 -12.51
N ILE A 234 2.16 7.21 -13.68
CA ILE A 234 2.90 7.46 -14.93
C ILE A 234 2.89 8.95 -15.28
N ALA A 235 1.72 9.56 -15.37
CA ALA A 235 1.58 10.98 -15.74
C ALA A 235 2.30 11.90 -14.74
N ALA A 236 2.28 11.56 -13.45
CA ALA A 236 3.00 12.31 -12.42
C ALA A 236 4.53 12.17 -12.54
N ALA A 237 5.02 11.00 -12.95
CA ALA A 237 6.44 10.77 -13.19
C ALA A 237 6.95 11.51 -14.44
N GLU A 238 6.19 11.49 -15.53
CA GLU A 238 6.51 12.22 -16.77
C GLU A 238 6.60 13.74 -16.53
N GLY A 239 5.71 14.30 -15.70
CA GLY A 239 5.76 15.71 -15.30
C GLY A 239 6.95 16.09 -14.41
N LYS A 240 7.77 15.13 -13.99
CA LYS A 240 8.98 15.32 -13.16
C LYS A 240 10.28 14.96 -13.91
N GLU A 241 10.21 14.53 -15.18
CA GLU A 241 11.38 14.31 -16.05
C GLU A 241 11.95 15.62 -16.64
N SER A 242 11.55 16.80 -16.12
CA SER A 242 12.00 18.13 -16.58
C SER A 242 13.02 18.76 -15.65
#